data_AF-A0A2N6EL97-F1
#
_entry.id   AF-A0A2N6EL97-F1
#
_cell.length_a   1.000
_cell.length_b   1.000
_cell.length_c   1.000
_cell.angle_alpha   90.00
_cell.angle_beta   90.00
_cell.angle_gamma   90.00
#
_symmetry.space_group_name_H-M   'P 1'
#
loop_
_entity.id
_entity.type
_entity.pdbx_description
1 polymer ?
#
loop_
_entity_poly.entity_id
_entity_poly.type
_entity_poly.pdbx_seq_one_letter_code
_entity_poly.pdbx_strand_id
1 'polypeptide(L)'
;MVREFANLVQLLLIAHGGMTLLTGVLPELMSGRFTAMLLALFGSLVVAMALLLYPCFGFNRHLPKKIFLPQIFLLLWTVAGLWPLATKMDPFALEISAATAQVLLGLFALVWFRIKNGSSLLLTREMFPGKGFGLRNLLWFSLASLLFLPLVLIFFGFSAATGYVEQLSGGFVRLGVDGLYMAEQVYRQQDKTVRLAGMIHIGDQDYYDELSRSISAEPVLVLSEGVSDRDGLLRREFSYVKIADALGLSGQHRLQFPGRRVDIDQIYRDGFNGAQQGTPDVAGADIDLREFDPLTIEFINAMATHLLSSASLIDGFAAFNGWAQENLPPTASETIMHDLVDKRNQVVLGHLDAALKKYDTVVIPWGALHMAGIEAAVRKRGFILQQSRERRSIAFGRLPYADLLKTFGNSRP
;
A
#
# COMPACT_ATOMS: atom_id res chain seq x y z
N MET A 1 17.55 34.95 17.61
CA MET A 1 16.38 34.09 17.36
C MET A 1 16.52 33.20 16.10
N VAL A 2 16.27 33.66 14.86
CA VAL A 2 16.29 32.76 13.67
C VAL A 2 17.63 32.02 13.46
N ARG A 3 18.76 32.67 13.73
CA ARG A 3 20.10 32.05 13.68
C ARG A 3 20.25 30.90 14.69
N GLU A 4 19.90 31.16 15.94
CA GLU A 4 19.99 30.15 17.02
C GLU A 4 19.08 28.97 16.73
N PHE A 5 17.88 29.25 16.23
CA PHE A 5 16.94 28.23 15.79
C PHE A 5 17.52 27.37 14.65
N ALA A 6 18.08 27.98 13.60
CA ALA A 6 18.72 27.24 12.51
C ALA A 6 19.93 26.39 12.98
N ASN A 7 20.72 26.89 13.94
CA ASN A 7 21.81 26.13 14.55
C ASN A 7 21.29 24.92 15.33
N LEU A 8 20.22 25.09 16.11
CA LEU A 8 19.58 23.99 16.82
C LEU A 8 19.09 22.92 15.85
N VAL A 9 18.38 23.31 14.79
CA VAL A 9 17.91 22.38 13.74
C VAL A 9 19.08 21.62 13.11
N GLN A 10 20.19 22.30 12.81
CA GLN A 10 21.37 21.64 12.24
C GLN A 10 21.95 20.56 13.17
N LEU A 11 22.03 20.85 14.47
CA LEU A 11 22.53 19.89 15.46
C LEU A 11 21.57 18.72 15.63
N LEU A 12 20.26 18.98 15.67
CA LEU A 12 19.23 17.94 15.74
C LEU A 12 19.24 17.01 14.53
N LEU A 13 19.43 17.55 13.32
CA LEU A 13 19.56 16.75 12.09
C LEU A 13 20.75 15.79 12.16
N ILE A 14 21.92 16.25 12.62
CA ILE A 14 23.10 15.40 12.76
C ILE A 14 22.89 14.36 13.87
N ALA A 15 22.38 14.78 15.02
CA ALA A 15 22.13 13.90 16.15
C ALA A 15 21.14 12.78 15.78
N HIS A 16 20.07 13.10 15.05
CA HIS A 16 19.11 12.11 14.59
C HIS A 16 19.76 11.07 13.67
N GLY A 17 20.46 11.51 12.61
CA GLY A 17 21.14 10.57 11.70
C GLY A 17 22.19 9.72 12.43
N GLY A 18 22.94 10.31 13.37
CA GLY A 18 23.90 9.59 14.20
C GLY A 18 23.25 8.55 15.11
N MET A 19 22.13 8.89 15.75
CA MET A 19 21.37 7.94 16.56
C MET A 19 20.81 6.79 15.73
N THR A 20 20.22 7.07 14.55
CA THR A 20 19.73 6.04 13.64
C THR A 20 20.84 5.08 13.19
N LEU A 21 22.03 5.59 12.87
CA LEU A 21 23.19 4.74 12.55
C LEU A 21 23.62 3.87 13.74
N LEU A 22 23.70 4.45 14.94
CA LEU A 22 24.09 3.72 16.14
C LEU A 22 23.09 2.60 16.46
N THR A 23 21.78 2.87 16.35
CA THR A 23 20.75 1.85 16.59
C THR A 23 20.72 0.78 15.51
N GLY A 24 20.99 1.14 14.26
CA GLY A 24 21.05 0.18 13.15
C GLY A 24 22.27 -0.75 13.21
N VAL A 25 23.45 -0.23 13.56
CA VAL A 25 24.70 -1.01 13.59
C VAL A 25 24.85 -1.82 14.88
N LEU A 26 24.28 -1.38 15.99
CA LEU A 26 24.39 -2.04 17.30
C LEU A 26 23.01 -2.50 17.81
N PRO A 27 22.29 -3.38 17.08
CA PRO A 27 20.95 -3.79 17.46
C PRO A 27 20.95 -4.51 18.80
N GLU A 28 21.94 -5.33 19.14
CA GLU A 28 21.98 -6.07 20.41
C GLU A 28 22.01 -5.16 21.64
N LEU A 29 22.59 -3.97 21.52
CA LEU A 29 22.68 -3.01 22.63
C LEU A 29 21.42 -2.15 22.75
N MET A 30 20.73 -1.90 21.62
CA MET A 30 19.71 -0.85 21.50
C MET A 30 18.34 -1.34 21.00
N SER A 31 18.15 -2.64 20.74
CA SER A 31 16.91 -3.26 20.24
C SER A 31 15.83 -3.41 21.33
N GLY A 32 15.38 -2.28 21.85
CA GLY A 32 14.22 -2.22 22.73
C GLY A 32 13.05 -1.49 22.07
N ARG A 33 11.81 -1.95 22.32
CA ARG A 33 10.60 -1.18 21.97
C ARG A 33 10.66 0.25 22.50
N PHE A 34 11.24 0.43 23.70
CA PHE A 34 11.44 1.73 24.31
C PHE A 34 12.41 2.61 23.52
N THR A 35 13.57 2.07 23.11
CA THR A 35 14.55 2.79 22.29
C THR A 35 13.96 3.19 20.93
N ALA A 36 13.24 2.28 20.28
CA ALA A 36 12.57 2.56 19.01
C ALA A 36 11.53 3.70 19.17
N MET A 37 10.74 3.66 20.26
CA MET A 37 9.79 4.73 20.58
C MET A 37 10.48 6.08 20.81
N LEU A 38 11.58 6.11 21.58
CA LEU A 38 12.35 7.33 21.81
C LEU A 38 12.93 7.90 20.52
N LEU A 39 13.49 7.03 19.67
CA LEU A 39 14.02 7.44 18.36
C LEU A 39 12.91 7.99 17.46
N ALA A 40 11.74 7.36 17.43
CA ALA A 40 10.59 7.84 16.67
C ALA A 40 10.07 9.20 17.17
N LEU A 41 10.00 9.41 18.49
CA LEU A 41 9.64 10.70 19.09
C LEU A 41 10.67 11.77 18.74
N PHE A 42 11.97 11.44 18.82
CA PHE A 42 13.04 12.36 18.46
C PHE A 42 13.03 12.71 16.97
N GLY A 43 12.82 11.73 16.09
CA GLY A 43 12.65 11.95 14.66
C GLY A 43 11.44 12.85 14.37
N SER A 44 10.31 12.62 15.02
CA SER A 44 9.11 13.47 14.90
C SER A 44 9.39 14.92 15.31
N LEU A 45 10.14 15.13 16.39
CA LEU A 45 10.59 16.46 16.81
C LEU A 45 11.48 17.10 15.75
N VAL A 46 12.45 16.38 15.19
CA VAL A 46 13.37 16.89 14.16
C VAL A 46 12.60 17.30 12.90
N VAL A 47 11.62 16.49 12.48
CA VAL A 47 10.70 16.80 11.37
C VAL A 47 9.91 18.07 11.65
N ALA A 48 9.30 18.18 12.84
CA ALA A 48 8.55 19.38 13.22
C ALA A 48 9.42 20.63 13.19
N MET A 49 10.65 20.56 13.74
CA MET A 49 11.59 21.67 13.74
C MET A 49 12.06 22.04 12.31
N ALA A 50 12.26 21.06 11.43
CA ALA A 50 12.59 21.28 10.03
C ALA A 50 11.45 21.96 9.25
N LEU A 51 10.20 21.55 9.49
CA LEU A 51 9.00 22.17 8.91
C LEU A 51 8.83 23.62 9.37
N LEU A 52 9.14 23.93 10.63
CA LEU A 52 9.16 25.29 11.15
C LEU A 52 10.30 26.14 10.57
N LEU A 53 11.45 25.54 10.27
CA LEU A 53 12.57 26.24 9.64
C LEU A 53 12.29 26.58 8.16
N TYR A 54 11.51 25.77 7.47
CA TYR A 54 11.20 25.97 6.05
C TYR A 54 10.65 27.37 5.71
N PRO A 55 9.56 27.88 6.34
CA PRO A 55 9.07 29.23 6.06
C PRO A 55 10.08 30.32 6.46
N CYS A 56 10.99 30.06 7.42
CA CYS A 56 12.03 31.02 7.76
C CYS A 56 12.95 31.35 6.58
N PHE A 57 13.11 30.45 5.58
CA PHE A 57 13.87 30.77 4.36
C PHE A 57 13.22 31.87 3.51
N GLY A 58 11.90 32.01 3.56
CA GLY A 58 11.15 33.09 2.95
C GLY A 58 11.25 34.40 3.75
N PHE A 59 11.20 34.32 5.08
CA PHE A 59 11.28 35.49 5.96
C PHE A 59 12.70 36.04 6.11
N ASN A 60 13.74 35.20 6.03
CA ASN A 60 15.13 35.60 6.26
C ASN A 60 16.02 35.19 5.09
N ARG A 61 16.47 36.19 4.33
CA ARG A 61 17.30 35.96 3.13
C ARG A 61 18.70 35.41 3.42
N HIS A 62 19.20 35.58 4.64
CA HIS A 62 20.55 35.17 5.03
C HIS A 62 20.67 33.68 5.34
N LEU A 63 19.56 32.98 5.54
CA LEU A 63 19.60 31.55 5.77
C LEU A 63 20.13 30.82 4.51
N PRO A 64 21.15 29.96 4.65
CA PRO A 64 21.81 29.31 3.51
C PRO A 64 20.94 28.16 2.99
N LYS A 65 19.95 28.51 2.14
CA LYS A 65 18.97 27.59 1.55
C LYS A 65 19.64 26.37 0.89
N LYS A 66 20.78 26.57 0.22
CA LYS A 66 21.54 25.51 -0.47
C LYS A 66 22.12 24.45 0.47
N ILE A 67 22.24 24.75 1.76
CA ILE A 67 22.79 23.85 2.77
C ILE A 67 21.69 23.13 3.52
N PHE A 68 20.61 23.84 3.89
CA PHE A 68 19.52 23.22 4.65
C PHE A 68 18.49 22.49 3.78
N LEU A 69 18.17 22.98 2.57
CA LEU A 69 17.13 22.34 1.75
C LEU A 69 17.44 20.89 1.38
N PRO A 70 18.69 20.49 1.03
CA PRO A 70 19.00 19.08 0.79
C PRO A 70 18.81 18.19 2.03
N GLN A 71 19.14 18.71 3.23
CA GLN A 71 18.94 17.99 4.49
C GLN A 71 17.47 17.82 4.84
N ILE A 72 16.68 18.90 4.69
CA ILE A 72 15.23 18.87 4.91
C ILE A 72 14.57 17.94 3.88
N PHE A 73 14.98 18.00 2.62
CA PHE A 73 14.50 17.09 1.59
C PHE A 73 14.78 15.62 1.94
N LEU A 74 16.01 15.28 2.33
CA LEU A 74 16.37 13.93 2.74
C LEU A 74 15.54 13.47 3.95
N LEU A 75 15.38 14.33 4.96
CA LEU A 75 14.55 14.03 6.13
C LEU A 75 13.10 13.75 5.73
N LEU A 76 12.50 14.62 4.91
CA LEU A 76 11.14 14.45 4.41
C LEU A 76 11.01 13.19 3.54
N TRP A 77 12.04 12.87 2.76
CA TRP A 77 12.09 11.64 1.96
C TRP A 77 12.15 10.39 2.84
N THR A 78 12.90 10.42 3.95
CA THR A 78 12.91 9.32 4.93
C THR A 78 11.55 9.12 5.60
N VAL A 79 10.82 10.21 5.90
CA VAL A 79 9.44 10.13 6.41
C VAL A 79 8.50 9.49 5.38
N ALA A 80 8.71 9.76 4.09
CA ALA A 80 8.01 9.10 2.99
C ALA A 80 8.51 7.67 2.71
N GLY A 81 9.26 7.05 3.64
CA GLY A 81 9.79 5.69 3.51
C GLY A 81 10.81 5.54 2.38
N LEU A 82 11.50 6.62 1.97
CA LEU A 82 12.45 6.62 0.85
C LEU A 82 11.83 6.15 -0.48
N TRP A 83 10.52 6.28 -0.67
CA TRP A 83 9.85 5.89 -1.89
C TRP A 83 10.42 6.65 -3.12
N PRO A 84 10.61 6.03 -4.29
CA PRO A 84 10.34 4.63 -4.62
C PRO A 84 11.53 3.69 -4.36
N LEU A 85 12.64 4.16 -3.78
CA LEU A 85 13.84 3.33 -3.56
C LEU A 85 13.56 2.13 -2.64
N ALA A 86 12.68 2.31 -1.65
CA ALA A 86 12.18 1.23 -0.79
C ALA A 86 11.65 0.01 -1.53
N THR A 87 11.18 0.17 -2.76
CA THR A 87 10.63 -0.96 -3.54
C THR A 87 11.70 -1.86 -4.15
N LYS A 88 12.98 -1.46 -4.17
CA LYS A 88 14.04 -2.15 -4.91
C LYS A 88 15.26 -2.52 -4.07
N MET A 89 15.37 -1.98 -2.87
CA MET A 89 16.54 -2.14 -2.03
C MET A 89 16.14 -2.74 -0.68
N ASP A 90 17.07 -3.49 -0.11
CA ASP A 90 16.93 -4.03 1.23
C ASP A 90 16.65 -2.91 2.26
N PRO A 91 15.63 -3.06 3.14
CA PRO A 91 15.25 -2.02 4.09
C PRO A 91 16.40 -1.57 5.01
N PHE A 92 17.22 -2.52 5.46
CA PHE A 92 18.35 -2.23 6.33
C PHE A 92 19.42 -1.43 5.58
N ALA A 93 19.79 -1.84 4.37
CA ALA A 93 20.72 -1.11 3.53
C ALA A 93 20.24 0.33 3.24
N LEU A 94 18.94 0.52 3.00
CA LEU A 94 18.34 1.83 2.79
C LEU A 94 18.40 2.72 4.03
N GLU A 95 18.02 2.18 5.19
CA GLU A 95 18.04 2.91 6.46
C GLU A 95 19.46 3.39 6.78
N ILE A 96 20.44 2.50 6.71
CA ILE A 96 21.85 2.84 6.95
C ILE A 96 22.36 3.86 5.93
N SER A 97 22.00 3.71 4.65
CA SER A 97 22.41 4.65 3.60
C SER A 97 21.83 6.05 3.83
N ALA A 98 20.54 6.14 4.17
CA ALA A 98 19.88 7.41 4.43
C ALA A 98 20.42 8.09 5.69
N ALA A 99 20.61 7.34 6.78
CA ALA A 99 21.18 7.86 8.01
C ALA A 99 22.63 8.34 7.80
N THR A 100 23.43 7.59 7.02
CA THR A 100 24.79 8.00 6.60
C THR A 100 24.75 9.28 5.79
N ALA A 101 23.89 9.37 4.77
CA ALA A 101 23.73 10.58 3.97
C ALA A 101 23.30 11.78 4.83
N GLN A 102 22.41 11.58 5.80
CA GLN A 102 21.97 12.63 6.72
C GLN A 102 23.13 13.17 7.56
N VAL A 103 23.95 12.29 8.14
CA VAL A 103 25.16 12.69 8.88
C VAL A 103 26.15 13.40 7.98
N LEU A 104 26.44 12.87 6.79
CA LEU A 104 27.40 13.46 5.85
C LEU A 104 26.96 14.85 5.38
N LEU A 105 25.68 15.04 5.06
CA LEU A 105 25.14 16.36 4.69
C LEU A 105 25.23 17.35 5.86
N GLY A 106 24.98 16.89 7.09
CA GLY A 106 25.10 17.73 8.27
C GLY A 106 26.55 18.11 8.59
N LEU A 107 27.49 17.16 8.49
CA LEU A 107 28.93 17.44 8.64
C LEU A 107 29.42 18.41 7.55
N PHE A 108 28.98 18.20 6.30
CA PHE A 108 29.26 19.13 5.20
C PHE A 108 28.75 20.54 5.51
N ALA A 109 27.55 20.68 6.09
CA ALA A 109 27.01 21.97 6.51
C ALA A 109 27.90 22.66 7.57
N LEU A 110 28.35 21.93 8.60
CA LEU A 110 29.23 22.46 9.63
C LEU A 110 30.57 22.95 9.06
N VAL A 111 31.17 22.17 8.16
CA VAL A 111 32.41 22.55 7.45
C VAL A 111 32.19 23.80 6.60
N TRP A 112 31.07 23.85 5.86
CA TRP A 112 30.72 25.01 5.04
C TRP A 112 30.52 26.28 5.88
N PHE A 113 29.87 26.19 7.05
CA PHE A 113 29.73 27.32 7.97
C PHE A 113 31.09 27.82 8.44
N ARG A 114 31.97 26.92 8.89
CA ARG A 114 33.34 27.27 9.32
C ARG A 114 34.14 27.96 8.22
N ILE A 115 34.08 27.47 6.99
CA ILE A 115 34.75 28.10 5.85
C ILE A 115 34.20 29.52 5.60
N LYS A 116 32.89 29.72 5.76
CA LYS A 116 32.23 31.01 5.49
C LYS A 116 32.39 32.06 6.59
N ASN A 117 32.45 31.66 7.86
CA ASN A 117 32.57 32.59 8.98
C ASN A 117 33.98 32.65 9.60
N GLY A 118 34.88 31.74 9.20
CA GLY A 118 36.29 31.69 9.64
C GLY A 118 36.54 31.26 11.09
N SER A 119 35.51 31.06 11.91
CA SER A 119 35.66 30.95 13.37
C SER A 119 34.82 29.88 14.06
N SER A 120 33.65 29.51 13.52
CA SER A 120 32.70 28.61 14.18
C SER A 120 32.13 27.57 13.23
N LEU A 121 31.88 26.35 13.73
CA LEU A 121 31.14 25.31 13.00
C LEU A 121 29.64 25.64 12.84
N LEU A 122 29.14 26.66 13.53
CA LEU A 122 27.74 27.07 13.51
C LEU A 122 27.58 28.44 12.85
N LEU A 123 26.35 28.79 12.48
CA LEU A 123 26.04 30.12 11.95
C LEU A 123 26.33 31.19 13.00
N THR A 124 27.09 32.21 12.60
CA THR A 124 27.47 33.34 13.46
C THR A 124 26.70 34.61 13.10
N ARG A 125 26.86 35.68 13.90
CA ARG A 125 26.14 36.95 13.68
C ARG A 125 26.61 37.65 12.41
N GLU A 126 27.89 37.51 12.09
CA GLU A 126 28.57 38.15 10.96
C GLU A 126 28.02 37.65 9.61
N MET A 127 27.46 36.43 9.59
CA MET A 127 26.80 35.87 8.41
C MET A 127 25.41 36.47 8.12
N PHE A 128 24.89 37.33 9.00
CA PHE A 128 23.57 37.95 8.88
C PHE A 128 23.67 39.49 8.81
N PRO A 129 24.41 40.08 7.85
CA PRO A 129 24.58 41.52 7.78
C PRO A 129 23.29 42.23 7.32
N GLY A 130 22.90 43.30 8.01
CA GLY A 130 21.79 44.16 7.60
C GLY A 130 20.39 43.55 7.78
N LYS A 131 19.41 44.06 7.03
CA LYS A 131 18.00 43.66 7.17
C LYS A 131 17.81 42.20 6.73
N GLY A 132 17.33 41.36 7.64
CA GLY A 132 17.01 39.95 7.35
C GLY A 132 15.79 39.76 6.47
N PHE A 133 14.73 40.55 6.73
CA PHE A 133 13.50 40.50 5.96
C PHE A 133 13.61 41.24 4.63
N GLY A 134 13.02 40.65 3.60
CA GLY A 134 12.82 41.31 2.31
C GLY A 134 11.60 40.72 1.61
N LEU A 135 10.60 41.57 1.33
CA LEU A 135 9.35 41.16 0.67
C LEU A 135 9.61 40.44 -0.65
N ARG A 136 10.60 40.89 -1.43
CA ARG A 136 11.02 40.21 -2.67
C ARG A 136 11.47 38.77 -2.42
N ASN A 137 12.25 38.50 -1.38
CA ASN A 137 12.69 37.13 -1.05
C ASN A 137 11.50 36.27 -0.63
N LEU A 138 10.59 36.82 0.17
CA LEU A 138 9.36 36.12 0.57
C LEU A 138 8.52 35.75 -0.65
N LEU A 139 8.23 36.72 -1.54
CA LEU A 139 7.42 36.47 -2.75
C LEU A 139 8.06 35.42 -3.67
N TRP A 140 9.36 35.52 -3.94
CA TRP A 140 10.05 34.52 -4.77
C TRP A 140 10.09 33.14 -4.14
N PHE A 141 10.33 33.08 -2.83
CA PHE A 141 10.32 31.82 -2.09
C PHE A 141 8.92 31.20 -2.12
N SER A 142 7.88 31.97 -1.82
CA SER A 142 6.49 31.52 -1.86
C SER A 142 6.07 31.06 -3.26
N LEU A 143 6.45 31.78 -4.31
CA LEU A 143 6.16 31.39 -5.70
C LEU A 143 6.87 30.07 -6.06
N ALA A 144 8.15 29.92 -5.71
CA ALA A 144 8.87 28.68 -5.92
C ALA A 144 8.23 27.52 -5.13
N SER A 145 7.94 27.72 -3.84
CA SER A 145 7.25 26.72 -3.01
C SER A 145 5.91 26.32 -3.58
N LEU A 146 5.11 27.27 -4.07
CA LEU A 146 3.81 27.00 -4.70
C LEU A 146 3.96 26.16 -5.97
N LEU A 147 5.00 26.40 -6.77
CA LEU A 147 5.28 25.61 -7.97
C LEU A 147 5.72 24.18 -7.64
N PHE A 148 6.48 23.98 -6.55
CA PHE A 148 6.94 22.65 -6.12
C PHE A 148 5.91 21.88 -5.29
N LEU A 149 4.94 22.57 -4.67
CA LEU A 149 3.96 21.97 -3.78
C LEU A 149 3.18 20.81 -4.43
N PRO A 150 2.66 20.91 -5.67
CA PRO A 150 1.99 19.79 -6.32
C PRO A 150 2.87 18.55 -6.43
N LEU A 151 4.15 18.71 -6.78
CA LEU A 151 5.09 17.59 -6.89
C LEU A 151 5.32 16.91 -5.53
N VAL A 152 5.47 17.71 -4.48
CA VAL A 152 5.60 17.20 -3.09
C VAL A 152 4.34 16.47 -2.66
N LEU A 153 3.15 17.05 -2.90
CA LEU A 153 1.87 16.43 -2.55
C LEU A 153 1.63 15.12 -3.29
N ILE A 154 1.93 15.06 -4.59
CA ILE A 154 1.86 13.84 -5.39
C ILE A 154 2.80 12.79 -4.79
N PHE A 155 4.06 13.16 -4.56
CA PHE A 155 5.06 12.24 -4.05
C PHE A 155 4.68 11.65 -2.67
N PHE A 156 4.31 12.51 -1.71
CA PHE A 156 3.86 12.07 -0.39
C PHE A 156 2.54 11.31 -0.44
N GLY A 157 1.61 11.75 -1.30
CA GLY A 157 0.35 11.06 -1.54
C GLY A 157 0.56 9.64 -2.05
N PHE A 158 1.46 9.44 -3.01
CA PHE A 158 1.82 8.11 -3.52
C PHE A 158 2.50 7.24 -2.45
N SER A 159 3.43 7.81 -1.68
CA SER A 159 4.06 7.09 -0.55
C SER A 159 3.03 6.65 0.49
N ALA A 160 2.16 7.56 0.92
CA ALA A 160 1.09 7.27 1.87
C ALA A 160 0.09 6.24 1.33
N ALA A 161 -0.32 6.38 0.07
CA ALA A 161 -1.21 5.43 -0.59
C ALA A 161 -0.57 4.03 -0.69
N THR A 162 0.72 3.95 -1.01
CA THR A 162 1.46 2.68 -1.06
C THR A 162 1.47 2.02 0.32
N GLY A 163 1.86 2.75 1.36
CA GLY A 163 1.91 2.20 2.73
C GLY A 163 0.53 1.81 3.25
N TYR A 164 -0.51 2.58 2.94
CA TYR A 164 -1.89 2.28 3.32
C TYR A 164 -2.40 1.00 2.65
N VAL A 165 -2.19 0.86 1.33
CA VAL A 165 -2.61 -0.33 0.56
C VAL A 165 -1.85 -1.58 1.01
N GLU A 166 -0.56 -1.45 1.28
CA GLU A 166 0.27 -2.55 1.79
C GLU A 166 -0.21 -3.00 3.18
N GLN A 167 -0.48 -2.04 4.08
CA GLN A 167 -1.00 -2.33 5.41
C GLN A 167 -2.37 -3.01 5.38
N LEU A 168 -3.31 -2.49 4.59
CA LEU A 168 -4.66 -3.05 4.49
C LEU A 168 -4.66 -4.48 3.91
N SER A 169 -3.78 -4.75 2.96
CA SER A 169 -3.70 -6.05 2.31
C SER A 169 -2.83 -7.07 3.04
N GLY A 170 -2.11 -6.67 4.10
CA GLY A 170 -1.12 -7.53 4.76
C GLY A 170 0.13 -7.79 3.90
N GLY A 171 0.48 -6.84 3.02
CA GLY A 171 1.61 -6.97 2.10
C GLY A 171 1.29 -7.75 0.82
N PHE A 172 0.00 -8.00 0.53
CA PHE A 172 -0.42 -8.70 -0.69
C PHE A 172 -0.66 -7.79 -1.88
N VAL A 173 -0.70 -6.47 -1.67
CA VAL A 173 -0.74 -5.47 -2.72
C VAL A 173 0.42 -4.50 -2.54
N ARG A 174 1.14 -4.23 -3.63
CA ARG A 174 2.17 -3.21 -3.67
C ARG A 174 1.94 -2.25 -4.83
N LEU A 175 1.99 -0.96 -4.55
CA LEU A 175 1.94 0.09 -5.56
C LEU A 175 3.36 0.46 -5.98
N GLY A 176 3.72 0.14 -7.22
CA GLY A 176 4.97 0.55 -7.86
C GLY A 176 4.81 1.82 -8.68
N VAL A 177 5.94 2.40 -9.10
CA VAL A 177 5.95 3.53 -10.04
C VAL A 177 5.47 3.15 -11.43
N ASP A 178 5.60 1.87 -11.80
CA ASP A 178 5.29 1.34 -13.13
C ASP A 178 4.06 0.42 -13.15
N GLY A 179 3.45 0.14 -12.00
CA GLY A 179 2.29 -0.72 -11.94
C GLY A 179 1.81 -1.10 -10.54
N LEU A 180 0.70 -1.83 -10.51
CA LEU A 180 0.14 -2.46 -9.33
C LEU A 180 0.57 -3.92 -9.27
N TYR A 181 1.08 -4.37 -8.13
CA TYR A 181 1.59 -5.72 -7.92
C TYR A 181 0.74 -6.47 -6.91
N MET A 182 0.52 -7.76 -7.18
CA MET A 182 -0.14 -8.69 -6.28
C MET A 182 0.90 -9.72 -5.80
N ALA A 183 0.92 -10.01 -4.50
CA ALA A 183 1.79 -11.04 -3.95
C ALA A 183 1.07 -12.40 -3.87
N GLU A 184 1.86 -13.44 -4.05
CA GLU A 184 1.55 -14.79 -3.62
C GLU A 184 2.55 -15.18 -2.54
N GLN A 185 2.04 -15.69 -1.43
CA GLN A 185 2.84 -16.09 -0.28
C GLN A 185 2.63 -17.56 0.02
N VAL A 186 3.73 -18.28 0.23
CA VAL A 186 3.75 -19.72 0.51
C VAL A 186 4.05 -19.96 1.97
N TYR A 187 3.11 -20.60 2.64
CA TYR A 187 3.13 -20.93 4.05
C TYR A 187 3.30 -22.43 4.22
N ARG A 188 4.21 -22.85 5.10
CA ARG A 188 4.48 -24.28 5.34
C ARG A 188 4.38 -24.65 6.80
N GLN A 189 3.82 -25.83 7.06
CA GLN A 189 3.82 -26.52 8.33
C GLN A 189 4.06 -28.00 8.07
N GLN A 190 5.21 -28.54 8.49
CA GLN A 190 5.59 -29.93 8.23
C GLN A 190 5.55 -30.28 6.71
N ASP A 191 4.76 -31.26 6.33
CA ASP A 191 4.50 -31.71 4.96
C ASP A 191 3.36 -30.91 4.26
N LYS A 192 2.68 -30.02 4.98
CA LYS A 192 1.55 -29.24 4.48
C LYS A 192 1.94 -27.84 4.02
N THR A 193 1.30 -27.41 2.94
CA THR A 193 1.52 -26.11 2.30
C THR A 193 0.19 -25.38 2.09
N VAL A 194 0.15 -24.11 2.47
CA VAL A 194 -0.93 -23.18 2.14
C VAL A 194 -0.35 -22.06 1.27
N ARG A 195 -0.91 -21.88 0.08
CA ARG A 195 -0.52 -20.80 -0.84
C ARG A 195 -1.63 -19.75 -0.83
N LEU A 196 -1.32 -18.56 -0.36
CA LEU A 196 -2.23 -17.42 -0.39
C LEU A 196 -1.89 -16.59 -1.62
N ALA A 197 -2.83 -16.47 -2.56
CA ALA A 197 -2.64 -15.68 -3.76
C ALA A 197 -3.57 -14.47 -3.72
N GLY A 198 -2.98 -13.27 -3.53
CA GLY A 198 -3.72 -12.02 -3.57
C GLY A 198 -4.26 -11.78 -4.98
N MET A 199 -5.56 -11.54 -5.07
CA MET A 199 -6.28 -11.31 -6.33
C MET A 199 -6.76 -9.87 -6.45
N ILE A 200 -6.87 -9.43 -7.70
CA ILE A 200 -7.62 -8.24 -8.09
C ILE A 200 -8.68 -8.61 -9.13
N HIS A 201 -9.85 -7.99 -9.03
CA HIS A 201 -10.96 -8.24 -9.96
C HIS A 201 -10.72 -7.71 -11.38
N ILE A 202 -9.80 -6.76 -11.55
CA ILE A 202 -9.39 -6.20 -12.84
C ILE A 202 -7.86 -6.14 -12.91
N GLY A 203 -7.28 -6.72 -13.96
CA GLY A 203 -5.84 -6.76 -14.18
C GLY A 203 -5.44 -7.11 -15.62
N ASP A 204 -4.16 -7.07 -15.91
CA ASP A 204 -3.57 -7.54 -17.16
C ASP A 204 -3.86 -9.04 -17.36
N GLN A 205 -4.16 -9.46 -18.59
CA GLN A 205 -4.37 -10.89 -18.90
C GLN A 205 -3.13 -11.72 -18.57
N ASP A 206 -1.93 -11.17 -18.83
CA ASP A 206 -0.64 -11.80 -18.52
C ASP A 206 -0.55 -12.25 -17.04
N TYR A 207 -1.09 -11.45 -16.12
CA TYR A 207 -1.13 -11.74 -14.70
C TYR A 207 -2.00 -12.96 -14.39
N TYR A 208 -3.22 -13.00 -14.95
CA TYR A 208 -4.14 -14.13 -14.78
C TYR A 208 -3.57 -15.42 -15.37
N ASP A 209 -2.94 -15.33 -16.55
CA ASP A 209 -2.31 -16.48 -17.21
C ASP A 209 -1.11 -17.02 -16.43
N GLU A 210 -0.30 -16.14 -15.83
CA GLU A 210 0.83 -16.53 -14.98
C GLU A 210 0.35 -17.19 -13.68
N LEU A 211 -0.67 -16.61 -13.03
CA LEU A 211 -1.25 -17.18 -11.82
C LEU A 211 -1.85 -18.56 -12.09
N SER A 212 -2.68 -18.69 -13.13
CA SER A 212 -3.32 -19.95 -13.52
C SER A 212 -2.27 -21.05 -13.75
N ARG A 213 -1.23 -20.76 -14.55
CA ARG A 213 -0.13 -21.71 -14.81
C ARG A 213 0.62 -22.12 -13.55
N SER A 214 0.74 -21.25 -12.55
CA SER A 214 1.44 -21.55 -11.31
C SER A 214 0.70 -22.52 -10.38
N ILE A 215 -0.57 -22.80 -10.67
CA ILE A 215 -1.43 -23.69 -9.87
C ILE A 215 -1.58 -25.07 -10.54
N SER A 216 -1.47 -25.14 -11.86
CA SER A 216 -1.73 -26.36 -12.65
C SER A 216 -0.70 -27.50 -12.52
N ALA A 217 0.40 -27.32 -11.79
CA ALA A 217 1.55 -28.23 -11.83
C ALA A 217 1.52 -29.35 -10.77
N GLU A 218 0.62 -29.30 -9.79
CA GLU A 218 0.63 -30.17 -8.62
C GLU A 218 -0.79 -30.67 -8.27
N PRO A 219 -0.94 -31.83 -7.59
CA PRO A 219 -2.22 -32.27 -7.03
C PRO A 219 -2.61 -31.38 -5.85
N VAL A 220 -3.16 -30.20 -6.17
CA VAL A 220 -3.57 -29.19 -5.19
C VAL A 220 -5.08 -29.05 -5.14
N LEU A 221 -5.57 -28.56 -4.00
CA LEU A 221 -6.93 -28.02 -3.91
C LEU A 221 -6.88 -26.50 -4.05
N VAL A 222 -7.70 -25.95 -4.93
CA VAL A 222 -7.96 -24.52 -5.05
C VAL A 222 -9.29 -24.20 -4.37
N LEU A 223 -9.24 -23.46 -3.28
CA LEU A 223 -10.41 -22.89 -2.61
C LEU A 223 -10.73 -21.55 -3.26
N SER A 224 -11.51 -21.58 -4.33
CA SER A 224 -11.79 -20.40 -5.16
C SER A 224 -12.88 -19.50 -4.58
N GLU A 225 -12.66 -18.20 -4.71
CA GLU A 225 -13.64 -17.14 -4.49
C GLU A 225 -14.81 -17.23 -5.48
N GLY A 226 -16.02 -16.90 -5.04
CA GLY A 226 -17.22 -16.94 -5.88
C GLY A 226 -18.50 -16.99 -5.06
N VAL A 227 -19.00 -15.82 -4.68
CA VAL A 227 -20.26 -15.68 -3.94
C VAL A 227 -21.41 -16.25 -4.76
N SER A 228 -22.26 -17.07 -4.12
CA SER A 228 -23.46 -17.63 -4.77
C SER A 228 -24.71 -16.79 -4.47
N ASP A 229 -25.61 -16.66 -5.45
CA ASP A 229 -26.87 -15.93 -5.33
C ASP A 229 -28.06 -16.86 -5.62
N ARG A 230 -28.36 -17.77 -4.69
CA ARG A 230 -29.41 -18.78 -4.90
C ARG A 230 -30.83 -18.20 -4.92
N ASP A 231 -31.05 -17.08 -4.26
CA ASP A 231 -32.38 -16.44 -4.15
C ASP A 231 -32.54 -15.24 -5.10
N GLY A 232 -31.53 -14.89 -5.91
CA GLY A 232 -31.60 -13.78 -6.85
C GLY A 232 -31.69 -12.42 -6.17
N LEU A 233 -30.95 -12.22 -5.08
CA LEU A 233 -30.93 -10.99 -4.29
C LEU A 233 -30.27 -9.82 -5.03
N LEU A 234 -29.41 -10.11 -6.02
CA LEU A 234 -28.82 -9.09 -6.88
C LEU A 234 -29.78 -8.68 -7.99
N ARG A 235 -30.10 -7.39 -8.05
CA ARG A 235 -30.96 -6.79 -9.09
C ARG A 235 -30.23 -6.62 -10.42
N ARG A 236 -28.89 -6.65 -10.39
CA ARG A 236 -28.02 -6.52 -11.57
C ARG A 236 -26.79 -7.39 -11.40
N GLU A 237 -26.28 -7.86 -12.54
CA GLU A 237 -25.00 -8.57 -12.56
C GLU A 237 -23.88 -7.63 -12.11
N PHE A 238 -23.11 -8.08 -11.13
CA PHE A 238 -21.96 -7.37 -10.62
C PHE A 238 -20.75 -7.60 -11.54
N SER A 239 -20.69 -6.83 -12.63
CA SER A 239 -19.68 -7.02 -13.69
C SER A 239 -18.70 -5.85 -13.80
N TYR A 240 -17.41 -6.18 -13.76
CA TYR A 240 -16.31 -5.24 -13.96
C TYR A 240 -15.92 -5.06 -15.43
N VAL A 241 -16.60 -5.72 -16.37
CA VAL A 241 -16.22 -5.75 -17.80
C VAL A 241 -16.09 -4.35 -18.38
N LYS A 242 -17.05 -3.46 -18.13
CA LYS A 242 -17.01 -2.09 -18.67
C LYS A 242 -15.79 -1.30 -18.18
N ILE A 243 -15.45 -1.43 -16.90
CA ILE A 243 -14.30 -0.74 -16.31
C ILE A 243 -13.00 -1.35 -16.84
N ALA A 244 -12.93 -2.68 -16.93
CA ALA A 244 -11.79 -3.37 -17.50
C ALA A 244 -11.55 -2.95 -18.96
N ASP A 245 -12.59 -2.96 -19.80
CA ASP A 245 -12.51 -2.56 -21.20
C ASP A 245 -12.08 -1.09 -21.36
N ALA A 246 -12.63 -0.18 -20.53
CA ALA A 246 -12.25 1.23 -20.54
C ALA A 246 -10.79 1.47 -20.15
N LEU A 247 -10.20 0.58 -19.33
CA LEU A 247 -8.80 0.61 -18.91
C LEU A 247 -7.88 -0.23 -19.81
N GLY A 248 -8.41 -0.95 -20.81
CA GLY A 248 -7.66 -1.90 -21.61
C GLY A 248 -7.18 -3.13 -20.82
N LEU A 249 -7.89 -3.47 -19.74
CA LEU A 249 -7.59 -4.56 -18.82
C LEU A 249 -8.57 -5.73 -18.99
N SER A 250 -8.34 -6.83 -18.27
CA SER A 250 -9.21 -8.01 -18.22
C SER A 250 -9.85 -8.17 -16.84
N GLY A 251 -11.05 -8.75 -16.81
CA GLY A 251 -11.74 -9.06 -15.55
C GLY A 251 -11.44 -10.48 -15.06
N GLN A 252 -11.42 -10.67 -13.74
CA GLN A 252 -11.18 -11.97 -13.08
C GLN A 252 -12.14 -13.07 -13.51
N HIS A 253 -13.36 -12.76 -13.96
CA HIS A 253 -14.32 -13.76 -14.48
C HIS A 253 -13.76 -14.59 -15.67
N ARG A 254 -12.74 -14.09 -16.38
CA ARG A 254 -12.02 -14.83 -17.43
C ARG A 254 -10.98 -15.81 -16.88
N LEU A 255 -10.56 -15.66 -15.63
CA LEU A 255 -9.67 -16.60 -14.97
C LEU A 255 -10.43 -17.87 -14.64
N GLN A 256 -10.21 -18.91 -15.44
CA GLN A 256 -10.61 -20.26 -15.12
C GLN A 256 -9.37 -21.01 -14.67
N PHE A 257 -9.31 -21.37 -13.38
CA PHE A 257 -8.30 -22.32 -12.92
C PHE A 257 -8.56 -23.66 -13.62
N PRO A 258 -7.60 -24.19 -14.41
CA PRO A 258 -7.75 -25.48 -15.03
C PRO A 258 -7.80 -26.53 -13.92
N GLY A 259 -8.70 -27.49 -14.00
CA GLY A 259 -8.86 -28.51 -12.97
C GLY A 259 -10.24 -29.13 -12.95
N ARG A 260 -10.39 -30.18 -12.14
CA ARG A 260 -11.68 -30.81 -11.88
C ARG A 260 -12.47 -29.97 -10.88
N ARG A 261 -13.69 -29.56 -11.25
CA ARG A 261 -14.60 -28.91 -10.30
C ARG A 261 -15.08 -29.94 -9.29
N VAL A 262 -14.91 -29.65 -8.01
CA VAL A 262 -15.41 -30.48 -6.90
C VAL A 262 -16.35 -29.66 -6.05
N ASP A 263 -17.42 -30.30 -5.57
CA ASP A 263 -18.30 -29.68 -4.59
C ASP A 263 -17.56 -29.64 -3.24
N ILE A 264 -17.64 -28.51 -2.54
CA ILE A 264 -16.96 -28.32 -1.26
C ILE A 264 -17.36 -29.38 -0.23
N ASP A 265 -18.61 -29.87 -0.30
CA ASP A 265 -19.14 -30.91 0.58
C ASP A 265 -18.44 -32.26 0.38
N GLN A 266 -17.84 -32.51 -0.80
CA GLN A 266 -17.12 -33.76 -1.07
C GLN A 266 -15.84 -33.89 -0.23
N ILE A 267 -15.22 -32.77 0.15
CA ILE A 267 -13.99 -32.76 0.95
C ILE A 267 -14.24 -33.34 2.36
N TYR A 268 -15.47 -33.21 2.85
CA TYR A 268 -15.90 -33.74 4.15
C TYR A 268 -16.28 -35.22 4.12
N ARG A 269 -16.42 -35.83 2.94
CA ARG A 269 -16.85 -37.23 2.83
C ARG A 269 -15.69 -38.20 3.06
N ASP A 270 -15.98 -39.27 3.78
CA ASP A 270 -15.08 -40.40 3.91
C ASP A 270 -14.90 -41.10 2.55
N GLY A 271 -13.66 -41.46 2.21
CA GLY A 271 -13.29 -42.07 0.92
C GLY A 271 -13.04 -41.09 -0.23
N PHE A 272 -13.24 -39.79 -0.05
CA PHE A 272 -12.73 -38.81 -1.01
C PHE A 272 -11.21 -38.75 -0.94
N ASN A 273 -10.54 -39.06 -2.05
CA ASN A 273 -9.09 -39.24 -2.16
C ASN A 273 -8.36 -38.02 -2.77
N GLY A 274 -8.98 -36.85 -2.76
CA GLY A 274 -8.38 -35.61 -3.26
C GLY A 274 -8.10 -35.60 -4.76
N ALA A 275 -7.15 -34.76 -5.15
CA ALA A 275 -6.73 -34.58 -6.54
C ALA A 275 -5.95 -35.81 -7.04
N GLN A 276 -6.31 -36.29 -8.22
CA GLN A 276 -5.52 -37.31 -8.93
C GLN A 276 -4.28 -36.65 -9.56
N GLN A 277 -3.20 -37.42 -9.73
CA GLN A 277 -1.92 -36.90 -10.26
C GLN A 277 -2.13 -36.10 -11.55
N GLY A 278 -1.68 -34.84 -11.54
CA GLY A 278 -1.65 -33.98 -12.73
C GLY A 278 -2.89 -33.13 -12.98
N THR A 279 -3.94 -33.22 -12.16
CA THR A 279 -5.12 -32.33 -12.26
C THR A 279 -5.49 -31.76 -10.90
N PRO A 280 -5.45 -30.43 -10.71
CA PRO A 280 -5.89 -29.83 -9.46
C PRO A 280 -7.42 -29.93 -9.32
N ASP A 281 -7.89 -29.95 -8.09
CA ASP A 281 -9.31 -29.82 -7.76
C ASP A 281 -9.63 -28.36 -7.46
N VAL A 282 -10.79 -27.87 -7.92
CA VAL A 282 -11.25 -26.51 -7.69
C VAL A 282 -12.61 -26.54 -7.02
N ALA A 283 -12.70 -26.02 -5.80
CA ALA A 283 -13.93 -25.93 -5.02
C ALA A 283 -14.32 -24.46 -4.80
N GLY A 284 -15.60 -24.14 -4.95
CA GLY A 284 -16.14 -22.86 -4.49
C GLY A 284 -16.17 -22.86 -2.97
N ALA A 285 -15.47 -21.91 -2.34
CA ALA A 285 -15.26 -21.88 -0.88
C ALA A 285 -15.76 -20.57 -0.26
N ASP A 286 -16.76 -19.96 -0.90
CA ASP A 286 -17.35 -18.68 -0.53
C ASP A 286 -18.76 -18.86 0.03
N ILE A 287 -19.27 -17.78 0.59
CA ILE A 287 -20.59 -17.72 1.20
C ILE A 287 -21.68 -17.48 0.14
N ASP A 288 -22.92 -17.77 0.51
CA ASP A 288 -24.11 -17.40 -0.27
C ASP A 288 -24.64 -16.03 0.19
N LEU A 289 -25.15 -15.21 -0.74
CA LEU A 289 -25.67 -13.88 -0.45
C LEU A 289 -26.81 -13.85 0.56
N ARG A 290 -27.53 -14.96 0.75
CA ARG A 290 -28.59 -15.06 1.76
C ARG A 290 -28.08 -14.90 3.18
N GLU A 291 -26.78 -15.06 3.40
CA GLU A 291 -26.14 -14.86 4.70
C GLU A 291 -25.66 -13.42 4.95
N PHE A 292 -25.78 -12.54 3.95
CA PHE A 292 -25.47 -11.12 4.10
C PHE A 292 -26.62 -10.37 4.76
N ASP A 293 -26.26 -9.30 5.46
CA ASP A 293 -27.21 -8.32 5.93
C ASP A 293 -27.92 -7.66 4.74
N PRO A 294 -29.25 -7.44 4.80
CA PRO A 294 -29.99 -6.74 3.75
C PRO A 294 -29.37 -5.39 3.37
N LEU A 295 -28.79 -4.66 4.33
CA LEU A 295 -28.09 -3.40 4.08
C LEU A 295 -26.88 -3.60 3.16
N THR A 296 -26.12 -4.68 3.34
CA THR A 296 -24.99 -5.05 2.47
C THR A 296 -25.48 -5.37 1.07
N ILE A 297 -26.60 -6.07 0.93
CA ILE A 297 -27.21 -6.37 -0.38
C ILE A 297 -27.66 -5.09 -1.10
N GLU A 298 -28.28 -4.15 -0.39
CA GLU A 298 -28.67 -2.85 -0.94
C GLU A 298 -27.44 -2.05 -1.39
N PHE A 299 -26.38 -2.05 -0.59
CA PHE A 299 -25.10 -1.42 -0.93
C PHE A 299 -24.48 -2.01 -2.21
N ILE A 300 -24.40 -3.34 -2.34
CA ILE A 300 -23.87 -4.00 -3.54
C ILE A 300 -24.72 -3.63 -4.77
N ASN A 301 -26.05 -3.66 -4.63
CA ASN A 301 -26.97 -3.30 -5.70
C ASN A 301 -26.83 -1.84 -6.13
N ALA A 302 -26.63 -0.92 -5.18
CA ALA A 302 -26.39 0.48 -5.46
C ALA A 302 -25.04 0.69 -6.17
N MET A 303 -23.98 0.00 -5.73
CA MET A 303 -22.68 0.03 -6.39
C MET A 303 -22.76 -0.52 -7.83
N ALA A 304 -23.45 -1.66 -8.04
CA ALA A 304 -23.67 -2.20 -9.38
C ALA A 304 -24.43 -1.21 -10.29
N THR A 305 -25.43 -0.54 -9.73
CA THR A 305 -26.32 0.37 -10.47
C THR A 305 -25.65 1.69 -10.80
N HIS A 306 -24.98 2.31 -9.84
CA HIS A 306 -24.46 3.68 -9.97
C HIS A 306 -23.00 3.68 -10.43
N LEU A 307 -22.14 2.79 -9.93
CA LEU A 307 -20.72 2.79 -10.30
C LEU A 307 -20.44 1.92 -11.52
N LEU A 308 -20.76 0.62 -11.45
CA LEU A 308 -20.33 -0.34 -12.46
C LEU A 308 -21.13 -0.26 -13.77
N SER A 309 -22.38 0.22 -13.71
CA SER A 309 -23.24 0.34 -14.89
C SER A 309 -23.15 1.70 -15.60
N SER A 310 -22.58 2.72 -14.96
CA SER A 310 -22.57 4.10 -15.48
C SER A 310 -21.70 4.25 -16.73
N ALA A 311 -22.10 5.16 -17.61
CA ALA A 311 -21.30 5.57 -18.78
C ALA A 311 -20.13 6.50 -18.39
N SER A 312 -20.23 7.16 -17.23
CA SER A 312 -19.26 8.11 -16.71
C SER A 312 -18.89 7.73 -15.27
N LEU A 313 -17.60 7.53 -15.02
CA LEU A 313 -17.10 7.20 -13.68
C LEU A 313 -17.36 8.32 -12.67
N ILE A 314 -17.26 9.59 -13.10
CA ILE A 314 -17.50 10.75 -12.24
C ILE A 314 -18.98 10.81 -11.85
N ASP A 315 -19.88 10.74 -12.84
CA ASP A 315 -21.32 10.82 -12.58
C ASP A 315 -21.80 9.60 -11.78
N GLY A 316 -21.24 8.43 -12.06
CA GLY A 316 -21.52 7.21 -11.31
C GLY A 316 -21.06 7.31 -9.86
N PHE A 317 -19.88 7.88 -9.62
CA PHE A 317 -19.37 8.11 -8.27
C PHE A 317 -20.19 9.16 -7.51
N ALA A 318 -20.54 10.26 -8.16
CA ALA A 318 -21.40 11.29 -7.57
C ALA A 318 -22.78 10.72 -7.20
N ALA A 319 -23.40 9.95 -8.10
CA ALA A 319 -24.68 9.31 -7.86
C ALA A 319 -24.62 8.28 -6.72
N PHE A 320 -23.58 7.45 -6.70
CA PHE A 320 -23.38 6.49 -5.61
C PHE A 320 -23.16 7.19 -4.27
N ASN A 321 -22.35 8.24 -4.24
CA ASN A 321 -22.09 9.00 -3.03
C ASN A 321 -23.36 9.70 -2.51
N GLY A 322 -24.19 10.26 -3.39
CA GLY A 322 -25.50 10.81 -3.01
C GLY A 322 -26.41 9.74 -2.41
N TRP A 323 -26.53 8.58 -3.07
CA TRP A 323 -27.27 7.44 -2.54
C TRP A 323 -26.75 6.99 -1.16
N ALA A 324 -25.42 6.87 -1.00
CA ALA A 324 -24.80 6.44 0.24
C ALA A 324 -25.09 7.40 1.40
N GLN A 325 -25.06 8.72 1.16
CA GLN A 325 -25.36 9.74 2.17
C GLN A 325 -26.81 9.68 2.65
N GLU A 326 -27.74 9.32 1.77
CA GLU A 326 -29.17 9.24 2.09
C GLU A 326 -29.58 7.91 2.74
N ASN A 327 -28.92 6.80 2.38
CA ASN A 327 -29.39 5.46 2.70
C ASN A 327 -28.52 4.72 3.73
N LEU A 328 -27.26 5.11 3.92
CA LEU A 328 -26.35 4.40 4.83
C LEU A 328 -26.29 5.08 6.21
N PRO A 329 -26.59 4.38 7.32
CA PRO A 329 -26.32 4.91 8.64
C PRO A 329 -24.81 5.06 8.88
N PRO A 330 -24.38 5.89 9.86
CA PRO A 330 -22.96 6.05 10.18
C PRO A 330 -22.21 4.75 10.54
N THR A 331 -22.93 3.74 11.03
CA THR A 331 -22.38 2.42 11.39
C THR A 331 -22.39 1.41 10.23
N ALA A 332 -22.94 1.75 9.05
CA ALA A 332 -23.08 0.83 7.93
C ALA A 332 -21.75 0.22 7.48
N SER A 333 -20.67 1.00 7.55
CA SER A 333 -19.34 0.55 7.12
C SER A 333 -18.87 -0.68 7.88
N GLU A 334 -19.18 -0.81 9.16
CA GLU A 334 -18.77 -1.98 9.95
C GLU A 334 -19.53 -3.23 9.52
N THR A 335 -20.86 -3.14 9.36
CA THR A 335 -21.70 -4.24 8.87
C THR A 335 -21.30 -4.69 7.48
N ILE A 336 -21.12 -3.73 6.56
CA ILE A 336 -20.73 -4.02 5.16
C ILE A 336 -19.35 -4.68 5.12
N MET A 337 -18.36 -4.15 5.86
CA MET A 337 -17.02 -4.74 5.88
C MET A 337 -17.00 -6.13 6.52
N HIS A 338 -17.77 -6.32 7.58
CA HIS A 338 -17.91 -7.63 8.23
C HIS A 338 -18.48 -8.68 7.25
N ASP A 339 -19.50 -8.34 6.46
CA ASP A 339 -20.07 -9.26 5.47
C ASP A 339 -19.14 -9.48 4.27
N LEU A 340 -18.61 -8.39 3.69
CA LEU A 340 -17.79 -8.44 2.48
C LEU A 340 -16.40 -9.01 2.69
N VAL A 341 -15.87 -9.00 3.93
CA VAL A 341 -14.52 -9.48 4.24
C VAL A 341 -14.53 -10.57 5.31
N ASP A 342 -15.01 -10.26 6.52
CA ASP A 342 -14.80 -11.15 7.67
C ASP A 342 -15.58 -12.46 7.59
N LYS A 343 -16.88 -12.42 7.28
CA LYS A 343 -17.71 -13.63 7.12
C LYS A 343 -17.16 -14.54 6.03
N ARG A 344 -16.79 -13.96 4.89
CA ARG A 344 -16.21 -14.69 3.74
C ARG A 344 -14.88 -15.34 4.12
N ASN A 345 -14.02 -14.62 4.84
CA ASN A 345 -12.77 -15.16 5.39
C ASN A 345 -13.04 -16.35 6.32
N GLN A 346 -14.05 -16.25 7.20
CA GLN A 346 -14.41 -17.32 8.12
C GLN A 346 -14.85 -18.59 7.37
N VAL A 347 -15.66 -18.45 6.31
CA VAL A 347 -16.14 -19.58 5.49
C VAL A 347 -14.96 -20.31 4.83
N VAL A 348 -14.11 -19.61 4.08
CA VAL A 348 -12.96 -20.25 3.40
C VAL A 348 -12.00 -20.90 4.39
N LEU A 349 -11.76 -20.27 5.55
CA LEU A 349 -10.93 -20.83 6.62
C LEU A 349 -11.58 -22.02 7.33
N GLY A 350 -12.92 -22.10 7.35
CA GLY A 350 -13.67 -23.23 7.88
C GLY A 350 -13.47 -24.53 7.08
N HIS A 351 -13.13 -24.39 5.80
CA HIS A 351 -12.82 -25.53 4.92
C HIS A 351 -11.35 -25.98 5.01
N LEU A 352 -10.45 -25.14 5.50
CA LEU A 352 -9.01 -25.35 5.44
C LEU A 352 -8.55 -26.63 6.17
N ASP A 353 -9.03 -26.87 7.38
CA ASP A 353 -8.58 -28.03 8.17
C ASP A 353 -9.07 -29.36 7.57
N ALA A 354 -10.25 -29.38 6.94
CA ALA A 354 -10.74 -30.54 6.20
C ALA A 354 -9.93 -30.75 4.91
N ALA A 355 -9.62 -29.68 4.18
CA ALA A 355 -8.79 -29.73 3.00
C ALA A 355 -7.38 -30.27 3.29
N LEU A 356 -6.71 -29.79 4.35
CA LEU A 356 -5.35 -30.21 4.70
C LEU A 356 -5.25 -31.69 5.14
N LYS A 357 -6.37 -32.34 5.48
CA LYS A 357 -6.41 -33.79 5.70
C LYS A 357 -6.37 -34.59 4.41
N LYS A 358 -6.79 -33.99 3.29
CA LYS A 358 -6.95 -34.66 1.99
C LYS A 358 -5.90 -34.24 0.96
N TYR A 359 -5.30 -33.06 1.14
CA TYR A 359 -4.33 -32.46 0.24
C TYR A 359 -3.08 -32.05 1.02
N ASP A 360 -1.93 -32.12 0.36
CA ASP A 360 -0.67 -31.59 0.91
C ASP A 360 -0.54 -30.10 0.64
N THR A 361 -1.12 -29.62 -0.47
CA THR A 361 -1.10 -28.21 -0.86
C THR A 361 -2.53 -27.70 -1.08
N VAL A 362 -2.86 -26.61 -0.39
CA VAL A 362 -4.11 -25.85 -0.57
C VAL A 362 -3.78 -24.45 -1.07
N VAL A 363 -4.43 -24.01 -2.13
CA VAL A 363 -4.29 -22.66 -2.70
C VAL A 363 -5.57 -21.87 -2.43
N ILE A 364 -5.44 -20.65 -1.91
CA ILE A 364 -6.54 -19.72 -1.67
C ILE A 364 -6.29 -18.46 -2.52
N PRO A 365 -6.77 -18.44 -3.78
CA PRO A 365 -6.77 -17.24 -4.61
C PRO A 365 -7.99 -16.38 -4.27
N TRP A 366 -7.77 -15.28 -3.56
CA TRP A 366 -8.85 -14.43 -3.02
C TRP A 366 -8.53 -12.95 -3.15
N GLY A 367 -9.55 -12.09 -3.21
CA GLY A 367 -9.39 -10.63 -3.24
C GLY A 367 -8.37 -10.13 -2.20
N ALA A 368 -7.43 -9.28 -2.61
CA ALA A 368 -6.26 -8.97 -1.80
C ALA A 368 -6.57 -8.30 -0.44
N LEU A 369 -7.73 -7.64 -0.31
CA LEU A 369 -8.21 -7.06 0.96
C LEU A 369 -8.52 -8.12 2.03
N HIS A 370 -8.79 -9.36 1.62
CA HIS A 370 -9.04 -10.48 2.53
C HIS A 370 -7.77 -11.10 3.10
N MET A 371 -6.63 -10.90 2.42
CA MET A 371 -5.41 -11.66 2.68
C MET A 371 -4.89 -11.46 4.09
N ALA A 372 -4.93 -10.23 4.63
CA ALA A 372 -4.47 -9.96 6.00
C ALA A 372 -5.17 -10.85 7.05
N GLY A 373 -6.49 -11.01 6.94
CA GLY A 373 -7.28 -11.84 7.86
C GLY A 373 -7.03 -13.34 7.66
N ILE A 374 -6.97 -13.79 6.40
CA ILE A 374 -6.69 -15.19 6.05
C ILE A 374 -5.28 -15.59 6.49
N GLU A 375 -4.27 -14.76 6.21
CA GLU A 375 -2.88 -14.96 6.58
C GLU A 375 -2.72 -15.05 8.10
N ALA A 376 -3.33 -14.14 8.86
CA ALA A 376 -3.29 -14.19 10.32
C ALA A 376 -3.85 -15.52 10.86
N ALA A 377 -4.94 -16.02 10.28
CA ALA A 377 -5.53 -17.31 10.65
C ALA A 377 -4.69 -18.52 10.25
N VAL A 378 -3.98 -18.45 9.11
CA VAL A 378 -3.02 -19.48 8.66
C VAL A 378 -1.79 -19.52 9.58
N ARG A 379 -1.23 -18.35 9.93
CA ARG A 379 -0.11 -18.25 10.88
C ARG A 379 -0.51 -18.73 12.28
N LYS A 380 -1.72 -18.43 12.74
CA LYS A 380 -2.24 -18.92 14.03
C LYS A 380 -2.30 -20.45 14.10
N ARG A 381 -2.43 -21.14 12.96
CA ARG A 381 -2.37 -22.61 12.86
C ARG A 381 -0.93 -23.16 12.91
N GLY A 382 0.09 -22.31 12.96
CA GLY A 382 1.49 -22.70 13.04
C GLY A 382 2.21 -22.79 11.69
N PHE A 383 1.58 -22.34 10.61
CA PHE A 383 2.26 -22.21 9.33
C PHE A 383 3.21 -21.01 9.32
N ILE A 384 4.38 -21.20 8.70
CA ILE A 384 5.44 -20.19 8.63
C ILE A 384 5.64 -19.79 7.16
N LEU A 385 5.76 -18.49 6.92
CA LEU A 385 6.09 -17.95 5.60
C LEU A 385 7.44 -18.49 5.14
N GLN A 386 7.48 -19.12 3.97
CA GLN A 386 8.70 -19.64 3.34
C GLN A 386 9.12 -18.82 2.12
N GLN A 387 8.13 -18.38 1.33
CA GLN A 387 8.38 -17.69 0.08
C GLN A 387 7.31 -16.62 -0.16
N SER A 388 7.72 -15.51 -0.77
CA SER A 388 6.84 -14.52 -1.35
C SER A 388 7.24 -14.28 -2.80
N ARG A 389 6.26 -14.18 -3.69
CA ARG A 389 6.45 -13.87 -5.11
C ARG A 389 5.45 -12.80 -5.51
N GLU A 390 5.95 -11.72 -6.11
CA GLU A 390 5.10 -10.69 -6.67
C GLU A 390 4.88 -10.90 -8.16
N ARG A 391 3.68 -10.53 -8.63
CA ARG A 391 3.34 -10.44 -10.05
C ARG A 391 2.72 -9.08 -10.32
N ARG A 392 3.09 -8.46 -11.44
CA ARG A 392 2.49 -7.19 -11.85
C ARG A 392 1.08 -7.48 -12.38
N SER A 393 0.08 -7.00 -11.66
CA SER A 393 -1.34 -7.11 -12.03
C SER A 393 -1.80 -6.01 -12.98
N ILE A 394 -1.23 -4.81 -12.93
CA ILE A 394 -1.56 -3.72 -13.85
C ILE A 394 -0.26 -3.01 -14.23
N ALA A 395 0.05 -2.90 -15.51
CA ALA A 395 1.14 -2.07 -16.02
C ALA A 395 0.63 -0.66 -16.35
N PHE A 396 1.08 0.36 -15.60
CA PHE A 396 0.63 1.74 -15.81
C PHE A 396 0.97 2.27 -17.19
N GLY A 397 2.14 1.92 -17.73
CA GLY A 397 2.53 2.30 -19.10
C GLY A 397 1.66 1.73 -20.22
N ARG A 398 0.78 0.75 -19.94
CA ARG A 398 -0.15 0.16 -20.92
C ARG A 398 -1.57 0.76 -20.83
N LEU A 399 -1.85 1.61 -19.84
CA LEU A 399 -3.17 2.21 -19.68
C LEU A 399 -3.46 3.21 -20.82
N PRO A 400 -4.70 3.26 -21.33
CA PRO A 400 -5.09 4.14 -22.43
C PRO A 400 -5.31 5.58 -21.94
N TYR A 401 -4.26 6.25 -21.44
CA TYR A 401 -4.35 7.57 -20.82
C TYR A 401 -5.03 8.62 -21.71
N ALA A 402 -4.79 8.58 -23.02
CA ALA A 402 -5.40 9.51 -23.96
C ALA A 402 -6.93 9.39 -24.01
N ASP A 403 -7.46 8.17 -23.91
CA ASP A 403 -8.89 7.93 -23.93
C ASP A 403 -9.52 8.15 -22.56
N LEU A 404 -8.81 7.81 -21.48
CA LEU A 404 -9.21 8.18 -20.12
C LEU A 404 -9.36 9.69 -19.97
N LEU A 405 -8.40 10.47 -20.46
CA LEU A 405 -8.47 11.95 -20.41
C LEU A 405 -9.67 12.52 -21.19
N LYS A 406 -10.09 11.90 -22.29
CA LYS A 406 -11.31 12.30 -23.02
C LYS A 406 -12.57 11.99 -22.21
N THR A 407 -12.62 10.84 -21.56
CA THR A 407 -13.74 10.44 -20.69
C THR A 407 -13.85 11.37 -19.48
N PHE A 408 -12.73 11.79 -18.89
CA PHE A 408 -12.73 12.75 -17.78
C PHE A 408 -12.99 14.21 -18.24
N GLY A 409 -12.52 14.59 -19.44
CA GLY A 409 -12.62 15.95 -19.97
C GLY A 409 -13.99 16.32 -20.57
N ASN A 410 -14.85 15.35 -20.87
CA ASN A 410 -16.20 15.58 -21.40
C ASN A 410 -17.27 15.80 -20.33
N SER A 411 -16.88 15.77 -19.05
CA SER A 411 -17.73 16.21 -17.93
C SER A 411 -17.84 17.74 -17.98
N ARG A 412 -18.79 18.26 -18.77
CA ARG A 412 -19.15 19.69 -18.68
C ARG A 412 -19.77 19.93 -17.29
N PRO A 413 -19.38 20.99 -16.58
CA PRO A 413 -19.99 21.35 -15.30
C PRO A 413 -21.48 21.68 -15.42
#